data_AF-A0A351HTQ8-F1
#
_entry.id   AF-A0A351HTQ8-F1
#
_cell.length_a   1.000
_cell.length_b   1.000
_cell.length_c   1.000
_cell.angle_alpha   90.00
_cell.angle_beta   90.00
_cell.angle_gamma   90.00
#
_symmetry.space_group_name_H-M   'P 1'
#
loop_
_entity.id
_entity.type
_entity.pdbx_description
1 polymer ?
#
loop_
_entity_poly.entity_id
_entity_poly.type
_entity_poly.pdbx_seq_one_letter_code
_entity_poly.pdbx_strand_id
1 'polypeptide(L)'
;AKRVNIPPKVLTLVRGESLINDASGLVAFNYAIAAVVTGYFSLRDAALNFTYMFIVGAVLGLTLGLVIDWIGFILRKKGIRDATFHSLLQILTPFIIYIVTEELFHASGVIAVVVAGIAHAAITEHTSTMLAKEKVISENVWSVLLFVLNGVVFILLGLNIPLSMGAAVASEDINNWLAIAGVLVIWLGIFGIRYVYSYSSTAVQYLIAKRQGAEVPSIKSSLLISLTGVRGAVTMVAVLSVPTLLASGEEFPQRSLILFIATGVILVTLVAATLFLPLLCKTDKAPDSTARQLDFNAAMMRIFLATIKRIRQEITPENELVADELIGEYKRMVKRIQNEDNSPETQVYLKKLNEMKYKGLRAEADYLRDARENNRIDPVVYEKFEATLDRREEALSNDVRFSVRYFLAKTLRLWHQFRRHFKQEPEKLKATINTVKELQINAFEAAIASLEQEQLQPQNQADVEIIAAVILGYQGMIRRLARQRSENREADEVLKEELRIKAMDSERQEIQRMYES
;
A
#
# COMPACT_ATOMS: atom_id res chain seq x y z
N ALA A 1 -5.13 -11.29 -15.35
CA ALA A 1 -5.94 -10.44 -14.45
C ALA A 1 -5.46 -8.98 -14.41
N LYS A 2 -4.28 -8.61 -13.89
CA LYS A 2 -3.84 -7.19 -13.76
C LYS A 2 -3.75 -6.37 -15.07
N ARG A 3 -3.61 -7.01 -16.24
CA ARG A 3 -3.53 -6.35 -17.56
C ARG A 3 -4.87 -6.23 -18.30
N VAL A 4 -5.94 -6.83 -17.77
CA VAL A 4 -7.29 -6.73 -18.33
C VAL A 4 -8.15 -6.00 -17.30
N ASN A 5 -8.89 -4.99 -17.73
CA ASN A 5 -9.66 -4.12 -16.84
C ASN A 5 -10.89 -4.86 -16.31
N ILE A 6 -10.67 -5.79 -15.36
CA ILE A 6 -11.72 -6.54 -14.69
C ILE A 6 -12.38 -5.60 -13.68
N PRO A 7 -13.73 -5.56 -13.58
CA PRO A 7 -14.43 -4.74 -12.60
C PRO A 7 -13.88 -4.96 -11.18
N PRO A 8 -13.61 -3.89 -10.40
CA PRO A 8 -13.00 -4.00 -9.06
C PRO A 8 -13.78 -4.92 -8.12
N LYS A 9 -15.13 -4.87 -8.18
CA LYS A 9 -16.01 -5.74 -7.39
C LYS A 9 -15.76 -7.23 -7.65
N VAL A 10 -15.64 -7.62 -8.93
CA VAL A 10 -15.35 -9.01 -9.31
C VAL A 10 -13.96 -9.41 -8.83
N LEU A 11 -12.98 -8.52 -8.97
CA LEU A 11 -11.61 -8.81 -8.54
C LEU A 11 -11.51 -9.01 -7.03
N THR A 12 -12.21 -8.18 -6.24
CA THR A 12 -12.27 -8.32 -4.78
C THR A 12 -12.98 -9.60 -4.37
N LEU A 13 -14.12 -9.92 -5.00
CA LEU A 13 -14.88 -11.15 -4.74
C LEU A 13 -14.03 -12.39 -5.01
N VAL A 14 -13.43 -12.48 -6.20
CA VAL A 14 -12.63 -13.64 -6.62
C VAL A 14 -11.36 -13.79 -5.79
N ARG A 15 -10.75 -12.68 -5.33
CA ARG A 15 -9.61 -12.74 -4.40
C ARG A 15 -10.03 -13.30 -3.04
N GLY A 16 -11.16 -12.83 -2.49
CA GLY A 16 -11.69 -13.33 -1.22
C GLY A 16 -12.06 -14.81 -1.30
N GLU A 17 -12.77 -15.21 -2.36
CA GLU A 17 -13.12 -16.61 -2.65
C GLU A 17 -11.86 -17.48 -2.76
N SER A 18 -10.87 -17.05 -3.56
CA SER A 18 -9.62 -17.80 -3.79
C SER A 18 -8.85 -18.06 -2.49
N LEU A 19 -8.83 -17.12 -1.54
CA LEU A 19 -8.10 -17.29 -0.28
C LEU A 19 -8.64 -18.47 0.56
N ILE A 20 -9.97 -18.60 0.66
CA ILE A 20 -10.60 -19.67 1.44
C ILE A 20 -10.62 -20.98 0.62
N ASN A 21 -10.96 -20.88 -0.66
CA ASN A 21 -11.10 -22.04 -1.54
C ASN A 21 -9.79 -22.83 -1.69
N ASP A 22 -8.66 -22.14 -1.80
CA ASP A 22 -7.34 -22.76 -1.90
C ASP A 22 -7.03 -23.61 -0.66
N ALA A 23 -7.39 -23.11 0.53
CA ALA A 23 -7.20 -23.82 1.79
C ALA A 23 -8.14 -25.03 1.91
N SER A 24 -9.43 -24.85 1.63
CA SER A 24 -10.41 -25.95 1.69
C SER A 24 -10.14 -27.03 0.64
N GLY A 25 -9.68 -26.64 -0.55
CA GLY A 25 -9.36 -27.56 -1.64
C GLY A 25 -8.19 -28.49 -1.30
N LEU A 26 -7.14 -27.97 -0.65
CA LEU A 26 -6.01 -28.79 -0.20
C LEU A 26 -6.43 -29.81 0.88
N VAL A 27 -7.29 -29.41 1.81
CA VAL A 27 -7.83 -30.31 2.83
C VAL A 27 -8.66 -31.43 2.19
N ALA A 28 -9.56 -31.10 1.26
CA ALA A 28 -10.34 -32.08 0.53
C ALA A 28 -9.45 -33.04 -0.29
N PHE A 29 -8.39 -32.52 -0.90
CA PHE A 29 -7.41 -33.31 -1.63
C PHE A 29 -6.67 -34.31 -0.71
N ASN A 30 -6.23 -33.88 0.47
CA ASN A 30 -5.56 -34.76 1.43
C ASN A 30 -6.48 -35.93 1.85
N TYR A 31 -7.78 -35.70 2.00
CA TYR A 31 -8.75 -36.78 2.24
C TYR A 31 -8.92 -37.72 1.05
N ALA A 32 -8.93 -37.19 -0.17
CA ALA A 32 -8.99 -38.02 -1.37
C ALA A 32 -7.77 -38.94 -1.46
N ILE A 33 -6.57 -38.42 -1.18
CA ILE A 33 -5.34 -39.22 -1.13
C ILE A 33 -5.39 -40.23 0.00
N ALA A 34 -5.81 -39.83 1.21
CA ALA A 34 -5.94 -40.74 2.34
C ALA A 34 -6.91 -41.88 2.04
N ALA A 35 -8.03 -41.60 1.36
CA ALA A 35 -8.99 -42.62 0.94
C ALA A 35 -8.40 -43.61 -0.06
N VAL A 36 -7.61 -43.14 -1.03
CA VAL A 36 -6.93 -44.01 -2.00
C VAL A 36 -5.87 -44.87 -1.31
N VAL A 37 -5.09 -44.30 -0.39
CA VAL A 37 -4.01 -45.00 0.31
C VAL A 37 -4.54 -46.01 1.32
N THR A 38 -5.62 -45.69 2.02
CA THR A 38 -6.21 -46.57 3.05
C THR A 38 -7.27 -47.52 2.52
N GLY A 39 -7.79 -47.28 1.32
CA GLY A 39 -8.92 -48.01 0.73
C GLY A 39 -10.25 -47.76 1.44
N TYR A 40 -10.30 -46.86 2.42
CA TYR A 40 -11.48 -46.58 3.24
C TYR A 40 -11.83 -45.10 3.19
N PHE A 41 -13.11 -44.79 2.93
CA PHE A 41 -13.63 -43.44 3.00
C PHE A 41 -14.84 -43.38 3.93
N SER A 42 -14.72 -42.60 5.00
CA SER A 42 -15.82 -42.26 5.90
C SER A 42 -16.18 -40.79 5.71
N LEU A 43 -17.36 -40.54 5.12
CA LEU A 43 -17.86 -39.18 4.92
C LEU A 43 -18.07 -38.45 6.26
N ARG A 44 -18.49 -39.18 7.29
CA ARG A 44 -18.72 -38.62 8.63
C ARG A 44 -17.41 -38.16 9.27
N ASP A 45 -16.37 -39.00 9.22
CA ASP A 45 -15.07 -38.67 9.82
C ASP A 45 -14.37 -37.56 9.03
N ALA A 46 -14.50 -37.58 7.70
CA ALA A 46 -14.02 -36.50 6.85
C ALA A 46 -14.71 -35.16 7.19
N ALA A 47 -16.03 -35.15 7.35
CA ALA A 47 -16.78 -33.95 7.70
C ALA A 47 -16.41 -33.41 9.09
N LEU A 48 -16.36 -34.28 10.11
CA LEU A 48 -16.00 -33.88 11.47
C LEU A 48 -14.56 -33.34 11.55
N ASN A 49 -13.60 -34.04 10.96
CA ASN A 49 -12.22 -33.58 10.95
C ASN A 49 -12.05 -32.31 10.11
N PHE A 50 -12.75 -32.17 8.99
CA PHE A 50 -12.77 -30.92 8.22
C PHE A 50 -13.25 -29.75 9.07
N THR A 51 -14.38 -29.92 9.78
CA THR A 51 -14.91 -28.89 10.69
C THR A 51 -13.92 -28.57 11.80
N TYR A 52 -13.28 -29.58 12.40
CA TYR A 52 -12.23 -29.38 13.41
C TYR A 52 -11.06 -28.56 12.86
N MET A 53 -10.46 -29.00 11.74
CA MET A 53 -9.31 -28.33 11.13
C MET A 53 -9.63 -26.89 10.71
N PHE A 54 -10.84 -26.64 10.24
CA PHE A 54 -11.31 -25.30 9.86
C PHE A 54 -11.49 -24.40 11.08
N ILE A 55 -12.26 -24.82 12.08
CA ILE A 55 -12.58 -23.99 13.25
C ILE A 55 -11.34 -23.75 14.10
N VAL A 56 -10.60 -24.81 14.43
CA VAL A 56 -9.38 -24.70 15.26
C VAL A 56 -8.31 -23.93 14.51
N GLY A 57 -8.14 -24.16 13.21
CA GLY A 57 -7.24 -23.38 12.36
C GLY A 57 -7.60 -21.90 12.36
N ALA A 58 -8.88 -21.55 12.21
CA ALA A 58 -9.33 -20.15 12.24
C ALA A 58 -9.08 -19.48 13.60
N VAL A 59 -9.40 -20.16 14.71
CA VAL A 59 -9.19 -19.64 16.07
C VAL A 59 -7.70 -19.46 16.37
N LEU A 60 -6.86 -20.46 16.02
CA LEU A 60 -5.41 -20.37 16.19
C LEU A 60 -4.81 -19.28 15.31
N GLY A 61 -5.24 -19.15 14.06
CA GLY A 61 -4.83 -18.06 13.17
C GLY A 61 -5.12 -16.69 13.75
N LEU A 62 -6.34 -16.48 14.25
CA LEU A 62 -6.73 -15.21 14.89
C LEU A 62 -5.87 -14.95 16.13
N THR A 63 -5.76 -15.92 17.04
CA THR A 63 -5.03 -15.73 18.30
C THR A 63 -3.53 -15.52 18.07
N LEU A 64 -2.87 -16.36 17.27
CA LEU A 64 -1.45 -16.24 16.95
C LEU A 64 -1.15 -14.96 16.16
N GLY A 65 -2.00 -14.60 15.21
CA GLY A 65 -1.89 -13.33 14.46
C GLY A 65 -1.92 -12.12 15.39
N LEU A 66 -2.90 -12.07 16.31
CA LEU A 66 -3.01 -11.02 17.32
C LEU A 66 -1.79 -10.98 18.26
N VAL A 67 -1.28 -12.14 18.69
CA VAL A 67 -0.08 -12.23 19.53
C VAL A 67 1.14 -11.68 18.81
N ILE A 68 1.34 -12.03 17.53
CA ILE A 68 2.48 -11.55 16.75
C ILE A 68 2.39 -10.03 16.51
N ASP A 69 1.20 -9.52 16.20
CA ASP A 69 0.96 -8.08 16.07
C ASP A 69 1.22 -7.33 17.38
N TRP A 70 0.80 -7.92 18.51
CA TRP A 70 1.06 -7.39 19.84
C TRP A 70 2.56 -7.38 20.19
N ILE A 71 3.29 -8.45 19.85
CA ILE A 71 4.76 -8.50 19.99
C ILE A 71 5.41 -7.39 19.15
N GLY A 72 4.97 -7.22 17.89
CA GLY A 72 5.44 -6.15 17.02
C GLY A 72 5.19 -4.76 17.63
N PHE A 73 4.02 -4.55 18.24
CA PHE A 73 3.68 -3.32 18.93
C PHE A 73 4.59 -3.06 20.15
N ILE A 74 4.85 -4.07 20.99
CA ILE A 74 5.75 -3.95 22.14
C ILE A 74 7.18 -3.60 21.71
N LEU A 75 7.68 -4.26 20.66
CA LEU A 75 9.03 -4.03 20.13
C LEU A 75 9.18 -2.58 19.63
N ARG A 76 8.15 -2.04 18.98
CA ARG A 76 8.10 -0.61 18.60
C ARG A 76 8.12 0.31 19.81
N LYS A 77 7.32 0.00 20.84
CA LYS A 77 7.28 0.78 22.09
C LYS A 77 8.64 0.82 22.79
N LYS A 78 9.42 -0.26 22.69
CA LYS A 78 10.79 -0.36 23.22
C LYS A 78 11.87 0.32 22.37
N GLY A 79 11.49 1.00 21.28
CA GLY A 79 12.41 1.81 20.47
C GLY A 79 13.07 1.08 19.29
N ILE A 80 12.71 -0.19 19.04
CA ILE A 80 13.15 -0.91 17.84
C ILE A 80 12.27 -0.44 16.69
N ARG A 81 12.77 0.52 15.89
CA ARG A 81 12.08 1.09 14.71
C ARG A 81 12.79 0.73 13.40
N ASP A 82 13.51 -0.38 13.37
CA ASP A 82 14.15 -0.87 12.15
C ASP A 82 13.08 -1.47 11.22
N ALA A 83 12.89 -0.85 10.07
CA ALA A 83 11.96 -1.30 9.03
C ALA A 83 12.33 -2.69 8.48
N THR A 84 13.61 -3.04 8.50
CA THR A 84 14.12 -4.34 8.01
C THR A 84 13.68 -5.46 8.93
N PHE A 85 13.87 -5.29 10.24
CA PHE A 85 13.43 -6.24 11.26
C PHE A 85 11.92 -6.50 11.19
N HIS A 86 11.12 -5.44 11.07
CA HIS A 86 9.67 -5.57 10.93
C HIS A 86 9.24 -6.28 9.65
N SER A 87 9.91 -5.99 8.53
CA SER A 87 9.65 -6.66 7.26
C SER A 87 9.99 -8.15 7.34
N LEU A 88 11.10 -8.51 7.99
CA LEU A 88 11.50 -9.90 8.22
C LEU A 88 10.49 -10.64 9.11
N LEU A 89 10.07 -10.01 10.22
CA LEU A 89 9.05 -10.57 11.10
C LEU A 89 7.76 -10.85 10.30
N GLN A 90 7.31 -9.90 9.49
CA GLN A 90 6.12 -10.03 8.65
C GLN A 90 6.23 -11.18 7.62
N ILE A 91 7.41 -11.39 7.03
CA ILE A 91 7.65 -12.52 6.13
C ILE A 91 7.61 -13.85 6.89
N LEU A 92 8.15 -13.90 8.11
CA LEU A 92 8.21 -15.12 8.93
C LEU A 92 6.87 -15.50 9.56
N THR A 93 6.04 -14.51 9.91
CA THR A 93 4.70 -14.69 10.51
C THR A 93 3.87 -15.81 9.88
N PRO A 94 3.62 -15.84 8.56
CA PRO A 94 2.82 -16.91 7.96
C PRO A 94 3.43 -18.31 8.16
N PHE A 95 4.76 -18.45 8.14
CA PHE A 95 5.40 -19.74 8.37
C PHE A 95 5.29 -20.19 9.83
N ILE A 96 5.46 -19.27 10.78
CA ILE A 96 5.32 -19.57 12.21
C ILE A 96 3.89 -20.03 12.50
N ILE A 97 2.89 -19.29 12.03
CA ILE A 97 1.48 -19.63 12.25
C ILE A 97 1.14 -20.97 11.61
N TYR A 98 1.62 -21.21 10.38
CA TYR A 98 1.41 -22.48 9.68
C TYR A 98 1.96 -23.66 10.50
N ILE A 99 3.25 -23.61 10.85
CA ILE A 99 3.95 -24.71 11.55
C ILE A 99 3.31 -24.98 12.92
N VAL A 100 3.07 -23.93 13.71
CA VAL A 100 2.46 -24.06 15.03
C VAL A 100 1.08 -24.69 14.92
N THR A 101 0.26 -24.26 13.96
CA THR A 101 -1.11 -24.77 13.80
C THR A 101 -1.12 -26.23 13.31
N GLU A 102 -0.27 -26.56 12.34
CA GLU A 102 -0.30 -27.85 11.66
C GLU A 102 0.42 -28.95 12.46
N GLU A 103 1.61 -28.66 12.99
CA GLU A 103 2.42 -29.65 13.71
C GLU A 103 1.93 -29.87 15.15
N LEU A 104 1.53 -28.81 15.87
CA LEU A 104 1.16 -28.94 17.29
C LEU A 104 -0.33 -29.24 17.50
N PHE A 105 -1.21 -28.76 16.63
CA PHE A 105 -2.66 -28.87 16.81
C PHE A 105 -3.36 -29.71 15.73
N HIS A 106 -2.62 -30.16 14.72
CA HIS A 106 -3.15 -30.90 13.57
C HIS A 106 -4.36 -30.20 12.92
N ALA A 107 -4.34 -28.87 12.93
CA ALA A 107 -5.36 -28.03 12.31
C ALA A 107 -4.82 -27.43 11.00
N SER A 108 -5.68 -26.82 10.19
CA SER A 108 -5.25 -26.30 8.89
C SER A 108 -4.37 -25.06 9.04
N GLY A 109 -3.06 -25.21 8.82
CA GLY A 109 -2.10 -24.10 8.85
C GLY A 109 -2.41 -23.02 7.81
N VAL A 110 -2.86 -23.42 6.61
CA VAL A 110 -3.26 -22.47 5.55
C VAL A 110 -4.42 -21.58 6.01
N ILE A 111 -5.46 -22.16 6.61
CA ILE A 111 -6.61 -21.39 7.12
C ILE A 111 -6.15 -20.44 8.22
N ALA A 112 -5.30 -20.90 9.14
CA ALA A 112 -4.78 -20.07 10.21
C ALA A 112 -4.02 -18.84 9.68
N VAL A 113 -3.16 -19.03 8.68
CA VAL A 113 -2.44 -17.93 8.02
C VAL A 113 -3.38 -16.94 7.34
N VAL A 114 -4.42 -17.43 6.65
CA VAL A 114 -5.42 -16.57 5.99
C VAL A 114 -6.16 -15.72 7.01
N VAL A 115 -6.65 -16.34 8.09
CA VAL A 115 -7.38 -15.62 9.15
C VAL A 115 -6.46 -14.61 9.86
N ALA A 116 -5.21 -14.99 10.15
CA ALA A 116 -4.22 -14.08 10.70
C ALA A 116 -3.94 -12.89 9.78
N GLY A 117 -3.82 -13.13 8.46
CA GLY A 117 -3.63 -12.08 7.46
C GLY A 117 -4.81 -11.12 7.37
N ILE A 118 -6.04 -11.63 7.45
CA ILE A 118 -7.27 -10.80 7.49
C ILE A 118 -7.29 -9.95 8.77
N ALA A 119 -6.98 -10.54 9.92
CA ALA A 119 -6.92 -9.81 11.19
C ALA A 119 -5.84 -8.71 11.15
N HIS A 120 -4.64 -9.04 10.67
CA HIS A 120 -3.53 -8.10 10.52
C HIS A 120 -3.89 -6.92 9.60
N ALA A 121 -4.56 -7.19 8.47
CA ALA A 121 -5.02 -6.16 7.55
C ALA A 121 -6.01 -5.20 8.21
N ALA A 122 -7.00 -5.72 8.95
CA ALA A 122 -7.98 -4.92 9.67
C ALA A 122 -7.32 -4.03 10.74
N ILE A 123 -6.37 -4.57 11.51
CA ILE A 123 -5.66 -3.82 12.57
C ILE A 123 -4.81 -2.71 11.97
N THR A 124 -4.12 -2.99 10.86
CA THR A 124 -3.24 -2.02 10.18
C THR A 124 -4.03 -0.86 9.57
N GLU A 125 -5.25 -1.11 9.08
CA GLU A 125 -6.15 -0.07 8.57
C GLU A 125 -6.59 0.91 9.67
N HIS A 126 -6.84 0.41 10.89
CA HIS A 126 -7.29 1.22 12.01
C HIS A 126 -6.17 1.86 12.85
N THR A 127 -4.95 1.32 12.82
CA THR A 127 -3.85 1.72 13.72
C THR A 127 -2.77 2.50 12.96
N SER A 128 -3.17 3.52 12.20
CA SER A 128 -2.36 4.25 11.18
C SER A 128 -1.15 5.06 11.71
N THR A 129 -0.34 4.48 12.60
CA THR A 129 0.97 4.97 13.03
C THR A 129 2.12 4.43 12.18
N MET A 130 1.87 3.65 11.12
CA MET A 130 2.94 3.18 10.23
C MET A 130 3.57 4.37 9.51
N LEU A 131 4.90 4.53 9.69
CA LEU A 131 5.68 5.47 8.90
C LEU A 131 5.47 5.13 7.43
N ALA A 132 5.08 6.10 6.60
CA ALA A 132 4.82 5.89 5.16
C ALA A 132 5.95 5.15 4.41
N LYS A 133 7.18 5.19 4.95
CA LYS A 133 8.34 4.45 4.45
C LYS A 133 8.25 2.93 4.67
N GLU A 134 7.73 2.47 5.82
CA GLU A 134 7.60 1.04 6.14
C GLU A 134 6.55 0.36 5.25
N LYS A 135 5.42 1.03 5.03
CA LYS A 135 4.35 0.54 4.15
C LYS A 135 4.85 0.33 2.72
N VAL A 136 5.59 1.31 2.17
CA VAL A 136 6.17 1.22 0.81
C VAL A 136 7.20 0.09 0.71
N ILE A 137 8.05 -0.10 1.73
CA ILE A 137 9.03 -1.20 1.73
C ILE A 137 8.31 -2.56 1.79
N SER A 138 7.34 -2.73 2.69
CA SER A 138 6.57 -3.96 2.84
C SER A 138 5.82 -4.31 1.54
N GLU A 139 5.12 -3.35 0.93
CA GLU A 139 4.41 -3.57 -0.34
C GLU A 139 5.35 -3.98 -1.48
N ASN A 140 6.54 -3.37 -1.57
CA ASN A 140 7.55 -3.75 -2.55
C ASN A 140 8.08 -5.17 -2.32
N VAL A 141 8.38 -5.52 -1.06
CA VAL A 141 8.84 -6.87 -0.69
C VAL A 141 7.80 -7.92 -1.03
N TRP A 142 6.52 -7.70 -0.69
CA TRP A 142 5.43 -8.59 -1.05
C TRP A 142 5.24 -8.71 -2.57
N SER A 143 5.38 -7.59 -3.30
CA SER A 143 5.30 -7.60 -4.76
C SER A 143 6.37 -8.48 -5.39
N VAL A 144 7.62 -8.37 -4.92
CA VAL A 144 8.74 -9.19 -5.38
C VAL A 144 8.56 -10.65 -5.00
N LEU A 145 8.18 -10.94 -3.75
CA LEU A 145 7.93 -12.31 -3.29
C LEU A 145 6.82 -12.98 -4.09
N LEU A 146 5.69 -12.31 -4.29
CA LEU A 146 4.58 -12.83 -5.09
C LEU A 146 4.99 -13.03 -6.55
N PHE A 147 5.81 -12.14 -7.12
CA PHE A 147 6.34 -12.31 -8.47
C PHE A 147 7.20 -13.57 -8.58
N VAL A 148 8.13 -13.77 -7.65
CA VAL A 148 9.01 -14.95 -7.62
C VAL A 148 8.22 -16.23 -7.38
N LEU A 149 7.35 -16.28 -6.36
CA LEU A 149 6.55 -17.47 -6.04
C LEU A 149 5.64 -17.87 -7.20
N ASN A 150 4.95 -16.92 -7.82
CA ASN A 150 4.16 -17.22 -9.02
C ASN A 150 5.06 -17.72 -10.16
N GLY A 151 6.23 -17.10 -10.36
CA GLY A 151 7.22 -17.55 -11.35
C GLY A 151 7.65 -18.99 -11.13
N VAL A 152 7.99 -19.37 -9.90
CA VAL A 152 8.37 -20.75 -9.52
C VAL A 152 7.24 -21.72 -9.83
N VAL A 153 6.00 -21.40 -9.45
CA VAL A 153 4.83 -22.24 -9.77
C VAL A 153 4.68 -22.45 -11.28
N PHE A 154 4.82 -21.40 -12.08
CA PHE A 154 4.72 -21.52 -13.54
C PHE A 154 5.88 -22.33 -14.15
N ILE A 155 7.09 -22.20 -13.59
CA ILE A 155 8.24 -23.03 -13.98
C ILE A 155 7.96 -24.50 -13.65
N LEU A 156 7.46 -24.80 -12.44
CA LEU A 156 7.09 -26.15 -12.06
C LEU A 156 6.01 -26.73 -12.97
N LEU A 157 4.97 -25.94 -13.29
CA LEU A 157 3.96 -26.33 -14.28
C LEU A 157 4.62 -26.65 -15.63
N GLY A 158 5.47 -25.77 -16.13
CA GLY A 158 6.18 -25.94 -17.40
C GLY A 158 7.06 -27.20 -17.45
N LEU A 159 7.80 -27.48 -16.37
CA LEU A 159 8.64 -28.67 -16.24
C LEU A 159 7.84 -29.97 -16.19
N ASN A 160 6.61 -29.93 -15.67
CA ASN A 160 5.77 -31.11 -15.56
C ASN A 160 5.00 -31.44 -16.83
N ILE A 161 4.85 -30.51 -17.77
CA ILE A 161 4.15 -30.77 -19.04
C ILE A 161 4.81 -31.95 -19.80
N PRO A 162 6.13 -31.95 -20.07
CA PRO A 162 6.76 -33.07 -20.77
C PRO A 162 6.70 -34.40 -20.01
N LEU A 163 6.90 -34.37 -18.69
CA LEU A 163 6.89 -35.56 -17.84
C LEU A 163 5.49 -36.20 -17.78
N SER A 164 4.46 -35.37 -17.61
CA SER A 164 3.08 -35.83 -17.45
C SER A 164 2.44 -36.21 -18.78
N MET A 165 2.71 -35.45 -19.84
CA MET A 165 2.23 -35.77 -21.19
C MET A 165 2.98 -36.95 -21.79
N GLY A 166 4.30 -37.04 -21.62
CA GLY A 166 5.10 -38.13 -22.14
C GLY A 166 4.73 -39.48 -21.53
N ALA A 167 4.59 -39.55 -20.20
CA ALA A 167 4.25 -40.79 -19.51
C ALA A 167 2.82 -41.29 -19.80
N ALA A 168 1.85 -40.38 -19.95
CA ALA A 168 0.47 -40.74 -20.28
C ALA A 168 0.26 -41.08 -21.76
N VAL A 169 1.04 -40.47 -22.66
CA VAL A 169 0.98 -40.75 -24.11
C VAL A 169 1.72 -42.04 -24.48
N ALA A 170 2.76 -42.40 -23.71
CA ALA A 170 3.55 -43.61 -23.92
C ALA A 170 2.97 -44.87 -23.28
N SER A 171 2.02 -44.74 -22.35
CA SER A 171 1.34 -45.90 -21.73
C SER A 171 0.34 -46.51 -22.70
N GLU A 172 0.53 -47.78 -23.07
CA GLU A 172 -0.38 -48.52 -23.97
C GLU A 172 -1.79 -48.73 -23.38
N ASP A 173 -1.93 -48.64 -22.05
CA ASP A 173 -3.19 -48.79 -21.34
C ASP A 173 -4.10 -47.53 -21.37
N ILE A 174 -3.59 -46.37 -21.80
CA ILE A 174 -4.33 -45.10 -21.81
C ILE A 174 -4.65 -44.69 -23.24
N ASN A 175 -5.93 -44.66 -23.60
CA ASN A 175 -6.36 -44.11 -24.87
C ASN A 175 -6.18 -42.57 -24.87
N ASN A 176 -5.21 -42.07 -25.64
CA ASN A 176 -4.87 -40.65 -25.73
C ASN A 176 -6.08 -39.75 -26.06
N TRP A 177 -7.01 -40.22 -26.89
CA TRP A 177 -8.21 -39.46 -27.23
C TRP A 177 -9.18 -39.36 -26.05
N LEU A 178 -9.30 -40.45 -25.28
CA LEU A 178 -10.11 -40.49 -24.06
C LEU A 178 -9.51 -39.58 -22.98
N ALA A 179 -8.18 -39.53 -22.86
CA ALA A 179 -7.49 -38.65 -21.90
C ALA A 179 -7.71 -37.16 -22.24
N ILE A 180 -7.58 -36.78 -23.52
CA ILE A 180 -7.85 -35.40 -23.99
C ILE A 180 -9.33 -35.05 -23.80
N ALA A 181 -10.24 -35.97 -24.14
CA ALA A 181 -11.67 -35.78 -23.88
C ALA A 181 -11.94 -35.61 -22.38
N GLY A 182 -11.28 -36.39 -21.52
CA GLY A 182 -11.35 -36.27 -20.07
C GLY A 182 -10.94 -34.89 -19.56
N VAL A 183 -9.84 -34.32 -20.08
CA VAL A 183 -9.43 -32.94 -19.76
C VAL A 183 -10.53 -31.94 -20.10
N LEU A 184 -11.11 -32.02 -21.30
CA LEU A 184 -12.15 -31.10 -21.74
C LEU A 184 -13.45 -31.26 -20.94
N VAL A 185 -13.87 -32.50 -20.65
CA VAL A 185 -15.07 -32.80 -19.87
C VAL A 185 -14.91 -32.29 -18.44
N ILE A 186 -13.77 -32.55 -17.79
CA ILE A 186 -13.50 -32.07 -16.43
C ILE A 186 -13.42 -30.56 -16.40
N TRP A 187 -12.72 -29.94 -17.37
CA TRP A 187 -12.65 -28.50 -17.47
C TRP A 187 -14.04 -27.86 -17.64
N LEU A 188 -14.85 -28.40 -18.56
CA LEU A 188 -16.21 -27.91 -18.80
C LEU A 188 -17.11 -28.14 -17.58
N GLY A 189 -16.94 -29.26 -16.88
CA GLY A 189 -17.64 -29.55 -15.63
C GLY A 189 -17.32 -28.54 -14.54
N ILE A 190 -16.03 -28.29 -14.27
CA ILE A 190 -15.58 -27.29 -13.29
C ILE A 190 -16.10 -25.90 -13.67
N PHE A 191 -15.95 -25.52 -14.94
CA PHE A 191 -16.42 -24.24 -15.45
C PHE A 191 -17.95 -24.11 -15.30
N GLY A 192 -18.70 -25.15 -15.65
CA GLY A 192 -20.16 -25.20 -15.56
C GLY A 192 -20.66 -25.13 -14.12
N ILE A 193 -20.07 -25.89 -13.20
CA ILE A 193 -20.40 -25.83 -11.76
C ILE A 193 -20.19 -24.40 -11.24
N ARG A 194 -19.05 -23.79 -11.58
CA ARG A 194 -18.74 -22.42 -11.14
C ARG A 194 -19.72 -21.39 -11.73
N TYR A 195 -20.07 -21.55 -13.01
CA TYR A 195 -21.04 -20.70 -13.68
C TYR A 195 -22.44 -20.80 -13.06
N VAL A 196 -22.93 -22.02 -12.86
CA VAL A 196 -24.23 -22.28 -12.24
C VAL A 196 -24.27 -21.74 -10.82
N TYR A 197 -23.21 -21.96 -10.04
CA TYR A 197 -23.11 -21.44 -8.68
C TYR A 197 -23.12 -19.91 -8.65
N SER A 198 -22.28 -19.26 -9.48
CA SER A 198 -22.18 -17.79 -9.56
C SER A 198 -23.50 -17.14 -10.02
N TYR A 199 -24.17 -17.74 -11.00
CA TYR A 199 -25.47 -17.28 -11.46
C TYR A 199 -26.54 -17.45 -10.37
N SER A 200 -26.58 -18.63 -9.73
CA SER A 200 -27.56 -18.95 -8.69
C SER A 200 -27.37 -18.08 -7.45
N SER A 201 -26.13 -17.84 -7.02
CA SER A 201 -25.86 -16.97 -5.87
C SER A 201 -26.34 -15.54 -6.12
N THR A 202 -26.13 -15.03 -7.34
CA THR A 202 -26.59 -13.69 -7.74
C THR A 202 -28.11 -13.64 -7.83
N ALA A 203 -28.74 -14.68 -8.38
CA ALA A 203 -30.19 -14.79 -8.46
C ALA A 203 -30.85 -14.84 -7.08
N VAL A 204 -30.29 -15.61 -6.14
CA VAL A 204 -30.78 -15.68 -4.75
C VAL A 204 -30.62 -14.35 -4.04
N GLN A 205 -29.47 -13.66 -4.18
CA GLN A 205 -29.27 -12.33 -3.61
C GLN A 205 -30.27 -11.31 -4.17
N TYR A 206 -30.55 -11.35 -5.48
CA TYR A 206 -31.55 -10.50 -6.11
C TYR A 206 -32.97 -10.77 -5.59
N LEU A 207 -33.32 -12.04 -5.35
CA LEU A 207 -34.63 -12.42 -4.79
C LEU A 207 -34.79 -11.96 -3.34
N ILE A 208 -33.75 -12.06 -2.51
CA ILE A 208 -33.78 -11.71 -1.09
C ILE A 208 -33.71 -10.18 -0.89
N ALA A 209 -32.88 -9.48 -1.64
CA ALA A 209 -32.57 -8.05 -1.45
C ALA A 209 -33.27 -7.12 -2.45
N LYS A 210 -34.46 -7.49 -2.94
CA LYS A 210 -35.22 -6.78 -3.99
C LYS A 210 -35.52 -5.29 -3.67
N ARG A 211 -35.43 -4.87 -2.40
CA ARG A 211 -35.66 -3.48 -1.94
C ARG A 211 -34.39 -2.65 -1.67
N GLN A 212 -33.19 -3.22 -1.78
CA GLN A 212 -31.92 -2.56 -1.42
C GLN A 212 -30.98 -2.31 -2.62
N GLY A 213 -31.49 -2.34 -3.85
CA GLY A 213 -30.69 -2.06 -5.06
C GLY A 213 -29.75 -3.19 -5.48
N ALA A 214 -30.12 -4.45 -5.22
CA ALA A 214 -29.35 -5.61 -5.64
C ALA A 214 -29.20 -5.69 -7.18
N GLU A 215 -28.00 -6.02 -7.66
CA GLU A 215 -27.70 -6.12 -9.10
C GLU A 215 -28.51 -7.25 -9.75
N VAL A 216 -29.06 -7.00 -10.94
CA VAL A 216 -29.80 -8.00 -11.72
C VAL A 216 -28.85 -9.12 -12.14
N PRO A 217 -29.22 -10.41 -11.97
CA PRO A 217 -28.37 -11.52 -12.39
C PRO A 217 -28.07 -11.44 -13.88
N SER A 218 -26.80 -11.19 -14.21
CA SER A 218 -26.32 -11.09 -15.58
C SER A 218 -25.53 -12.34 -15.97
N ILE A 219 -25.86 -12.89 -17.13
CA ILE A 219 -25.12 -14.00 -17.73
C ILE A 219 -23.66 -13.58 -17.97
N LYS A 220 -23.44 -12.33 -18.38
CA LYS A 220 -22.10 -11.78 -18.64
C LYS A 220 -21.26 -11.70 -17.36
N SER A 221 -21.83 -11.22 -16.25
CA SER A 221 -21.11 -11.13 -14.98
C SER A 221 -20.77 -12.52 -14.42
N SER A 222 -21.71 -13.46 -14.51
CA SER A 222 -21.50 -14.85 -14.05
C SER A 222 -20.42 -15.57 -14.86
N LEU A 223 -20.41 -15.36 -16.19
CA LEU A 223 -19.38 -15.89 -17.07
C LEU A 223 -18.01 -15.26 -16.74
N LEU A 224 -17.98 -13.96 -16.49
CA LEU A 224 -16.77 -13.23 -16.14
C LEU A 224 -16.20 -13.66 -14.78
N ILE A 225 -17.04 -13.86 -13.76
CA ILE A 225 -16.64 -14.42 -12.46
C ILE A 225 -16.07 -15.84 -12.63
N SER A 226 -16.72 -16.67 -13.44
CA SER A 226 -16.29 -18.05 -13.67
C SER A 226 -14.94 -18.14 -14.39
N LEU A 227 -14.66 -17.17 -15.26
CA LEU A 227 -13.44 -17.11 -16.06
C LEU A 227 -12.29 -16.34 -15.39
N THR A 228 -12.55 -15.55 -14.34
CA THR A 228 -11.54 -14.69 -13.67
C THR A 228 -10.73 -15.42 -12.59
N GLY A 229 -11.22 -16.56 -12.07
CA GLY A 229 -10.58 -17.30 -10.98
C GLY A 229 -9.49 -18.28 -11.39
N VAL A 230 -8.71 -17.97 -12.43
CA VAL A 230 -7.67 -18.86 -12.96
C VAL A 230 -6.41 -18.76 -12.12
N ARG A 231 -6.28 -19.65 -11.13
CA ARG A 231 -5.04 -19.89 -10.40
C ARG A 231 -4.84 -21.40 -10.27
N GLY A 232 -3.94 -21.94 -11.09
CA GLY A 232 -3.57 -23.36 -11.07
C GLY A 232 -2.45 -23.71 -10.09
N ALA A 233 -1.97 -22.74 -9.31
CA ALA A 233 -0.80 -22.91 -8.44
C ALA A 233 -1.00 -23.98 -7.37
N VAL A 234 -2.12 -23.88 -6.64
CA VAL A 234 -2.45 -24.78 -5.54
C VAL A 234 -2.78 -26.18 -6.08
N THR A 235 -3.52 -26.26 -7.19
CA THR A 235 -3.77 -27.52 -7.90
C THR A 235 -2.47 -28.18 -8.33
N MET A 236 -1.51 -27.41 -8.85
CA MET A 236 -0.21 -27.93 -9.26
C MET A 236 0.57 -28.51 -8.07
N VAL A 237 0.69 -27.75 -6.98
CA VAL A 237 1.40 -28.20 -5.78
C VAL A 237 0.72 -29.45 -5.18
N ALA A 238 -0.61 -29.47 -5.11
CA ALA A 238 -1.37 -30.62 -4.63
C ALA A 238 -1.07 -31.88 -5.46
N VAL A 239 -1.16 -31.78 -6.78
CA VAL A 239 -0.95 -32.93 -7.68
C VAL A 239 0.50 -33.41 -7.67
N LEU A 240 1.48 -32.52 -7.48
CA LEU A 240 2.87 -32.91 -7.27
C LEU A 240 3.12 -33.61 -5.93
N SER A 241 2.27 -33.35 -4.94
CA SER A 241 2.33 -33.98 -3.62
C SER A 241 1.72 -35.38 -3.62
N VAL A 242 1.15 -35.86 -4.74
CA VAL A 242 0.67 -37.24 -4.87
C VAL A 242 1.85 -38.20 -4.69
N PRO A 243 1.81 -39.10 -3.68
CA PRO A 243 2.87 -40.07 -3.44
C PRO A 243 3.19 -40.90 -4.67
N THR A 244 4.46 -41.26 -4.86
CA THR A 244 4.85 -42.19 -5.94
C THR A 244 4.51 -43.63 -5.59
N LEU A 245 4.60 -43.98 -4.30
CA LEU A 245 4.40 -45.31 -3.77
C LEU A 245 3.34 -45.29 -2.66
N LEU A 246 2.53 -46.35 -2.61
CA LEU A 246 1.65 -46.69 -1.49
C LEU A 246 2.47 -47.19 -0.31
N ALA A 247 1.87 -47.22 0.88
CA ALA A 247 2.50 -47.81 2.07
C ALA A 247 2.81 -49.31 1.90
N SER A 248 2.13 -49.99 0.97
CA SER A 248 2.40 -51.37 0.55
C SER A 248 3.65 -51.53 -0.32
N GLY A 249 4.25 -50.44 -0.81
CA GLY A 249 5.35 -50.45 -1.77
C GLY A 249 4.91 -50.53 -3.24
N GLU A 250 3.61 -50.61 -3.53
CA GLU A 250 3.07 -50.56 -4.90
C GLU A 250 3.04 -49.13 -5.45
N GLU A 251 3.06 -48.97 -6.77
CA GLU A 251 2.94 -47.66 -7.41
C GLU A 251 1.55 -47.05 -7.18
N PHE A 252 1.51 -45.73 -6.97
CA PHE A 252 0.23 -45.04 -6.78
C PHE A 252 -0.64 -45.16 -8.04
N PRO A 253 -1.91 -45.59 -7.90
CA PRO A 253 -2.76 -45.90 -9.05
C PRO A 253 -3.02 -44.67 -9.91
N GLN A 254 -2.82 -44.82 -11.22
CA GLN A 254 -3.14 -43.80 -12.23
C GLN A 254 -2.53 -42.40 -11.98
N ARG A 255 -1.39 -42.33 -11.28
CA ARG A 255 -0.72 -41.05 -10.96
C ARG A 255 -0.41 -40.21 -12.20
N SER A 256 0.08 -40.85 -13.26
CA SER A 256 0.37 -40.19 -14.55
C SER A 256 -0.87 -39.57 -15.19
N LEU A 257 -2.02 -40.25 -15.11
CA LEU A 257 -3.31 -39.75 -15.60
C LEU A 257 -3.81 -38.55 -14.78
N ILE A 258 -3.68 -38.59 -13.45
CA ILE A 258 -4.05 -37.45 -12.58
C ILE A 258 -3.20 -36.22 -12.92
N LEU A 259 -1.88 -36.41 -13.07
CA LEU A 259 -0.95 -35.37 -13.49
C LEU A 259 -1.30 -34.79 -14.86
N PHE A 260 -1.62 -35.65 -15.83
CA PHE A 260 -2.03 -35.27 -17.16
C PHE A 260 -3.31 -34.43 -17.15
N ILE A 261 -4.35 -34.91 -16.46
CA ILE A 261 -5.64 -34.23 -16.37
C ILE A 261 -5.49 -32.87 -15.69
N ALA A 262 -4.82 -32.82 -14.54
CA ALA A 262 -4.64 -31.57 -13.80
C ALA A 262 -3.87 -30.53 -14.61
N THR A 263 -2.76 -30.93 -15.23
CA THR A 263 -1.94 -30.06 -16.09
C THR A 263 -2.75 -29.58 -17.30
N GLY A 264 -3.48 -30.49 -17.96
CA GLY A 264 -4.34 -30.17 -19.09
C GLY A 264 -5.45 -29.18 -18.73
N VAL A 265 -6.15 -29.39 -17.61
CA VAL A 265 -7.20 -28.50 -17.11
C VAL A 265 -6.63 -27.12 -16.79
N ILE A 266 -5.46 -27.03 -16.13
CA ILE A 266 -4.79 -25.76 -15.83
C ILE A 266 -4.47 -25.01 -17.14
N LEU A 267 -3.89 -25.70 -18.14
CA LEU A 267 -3.56 -25.10 -19.43
C LEU A 267 -4.79 -24.60 -20.17
N VAL A 268 -5.83 -25.43 -20.31
CA VAL A 268 -7.09 -25.04 -20.97
C VAL A 268 -7.71 -23.84 -20.25
N THR A 269 -7.69 -23.81 -18.92
CA THR A 269 -8.22 -22.69 -18.14
C THR A 269 -7.41 -21.40 -18.37
N LEU A 270 -6.07 -21.47 -18.39
CA LEU A 270 -5.19 -20.33 -18.67
C LEU A 270 -5.38 -19.78 -20.07
N VAL A 271 -5.46 -20.66 -21.08
CA VAL A 271 -5.69 -20.28 -22.47
C VAL A 271 -7.08 -19.66 -22.61
N ALA A 272 -8.13 -20.30 -22.07
CA ALA A 272 -9.49 -19.79 -22.11
C ALA A 272 -9.59 -18.40 -21.45
N ALA A 273 -9.02 -18.20 -20.25
CA ALA A 273 -9.02 -16.88 -19.64
C ALA A 273 -8.20 -15.85 -20.40
N THR A 274 -7.08 -16.23 -21.02
CA THR A 274 -6.29 -15.29 -21.82
C THR A 274 -7.04 -14.83 -23.07
N LEU A 275 -7.79 -15.73 -23.70
CA LEU A 275 -8.54 -15.44 -24.91
C LEU A 275 -9.88 -14.76 -24.63
N PHE A 276 -10.73 -15.31 -23.77
CA PHE A 276 -12.12 -14.85 -23.62
C PHE A 276 -12.29 -13.65 -22.67
N LEU A 277 -11.41 -13.49 -21.68
CA LEU A 277 -11.54 -12.41 -20.69
C LEU A 277 -11.39 -11.00 -21.31
N PRO A 278 -10.44 -10.74 -22.23
CA PRO A 278 -10.40 -9.46 -22.96
C PRO A 278 -11.63 -9.20 -23.82
N LEU A 279 -12.23 -10.25 -24.42
CA LEU A 279 -13.46 -10.08 -25.22
C LEU A 279 -14.67 -9.72 -24.35
N LEU A 280 -14.78 -10.32 -23.17
CA LEU A 280 -15.88 -10.08 -22.23
C LEU A 280 -15.77 -8.71 -21.52
N CYS A 281 -14.55 -8.24 -21.25
CA CYS A 281 -14.31 -6.94 -20.63
C CYS A 281 -14.42 -5.75 -21.61
N LYS A 282 -14.38 -5.98 -22.93
CA LYS A 282 -14.35 -4.91 -23.94
C LYS A 282 -15.66 -4.10 -24.08
N THR A 283 -16.75 -4.52 -23.44
CA THR A 283 -18.06 -3.87 -23.61
C THR A 283 -18.33 -2.72 -22.62
N ASP A 284 -17.63 -2.64 -21.50
CA ASP A 284 -17.77 -1.50 -20.59
C ASP A 284 -16.58 -0.57 -20.75
N LYS A 285 -16.77 0.52 -21.50
CA LYS A 285 -16.03 1.75 -21.21
C LYS A 285 -16.35 2.07 -19.76
N ALA A 286 -15.48 1.66 -18.83
CA ALA A 286 -15.54 2.15 -17.47
C ALA A 286 -15.69 3.68 -17.56
N PRO A 287 -16.65 4.30 -16.85
CA PRO A 287 -16.66 5.75 -16.74
C PRO A 287 -15.25 6.13 -16.30
N ASP A 288 -14.64 7.00 -17.10
CA ASP A 288 -13.22 7.33 -17.13
C ASP A 288 -12.62 7.17 -15.72
N SER A 289 -11.79 6.14 -15.51
CA SER A 289 -11.19 5.87 -14.20
C SER A 289 -10.43 7.08 -13.69
N THR A 290 -9.96 7.91 -14.63
CA THR A 290 -9.43 9.25 -14.42
C THR A 290 -10.48 10.18 -13.84
N ALA A 291 -11.69 10.29 -14.41
CA ALA A 291 -12.78 11.10 -13.87
C ALA A 291 -13.22 10.63 -12.47
N ARG A 292 -13.31 9.32 -12.24
CA ARG A 292 -13.69 8.79 -10.91
C ARG A 292 -12.59 8.95 -9.86
N GLN A 293 -11.31 8.88 -10.27
CA GLN A 293 -10.17 9.21 -9.40
C GLN A 293 -10.06 10.72 -9.17
N LEU A 294 -10.36 11.55 -10.17
CA LEU A 294 -10.43 13.01 -10.06
C LEU A 294 -11.54 13.39 -9.08
N ASP A 295 -12.72 12.78 -9.16
CA ASP A 295 -13.82 12.98 -8.21
C ASP A 295 -13.43 12.55 -6.78
N PHE A 296 -12.76 11.41 -6.64
CA PHE A 296 -12.28 10.93 -5.33
C PHE A 296 -11.20 11.83 -4.74
N ASN A 297 -10.21 12.23 -5.54
CA ASN A 297 -9.12 13.12 -5.11
C ASN A 297 -9.65 14.51 -4.76
N ALA A 298 -10.62 15.03 -5.52
CA ALA A 298 -11.30 16.27 -5.22
C ALA A 298 -12.08 16.19 -3.90
N ALA A 299 -12.81 15.10 -3.66
CA ALA A 299 -13.52 14.86 -2.39
C ALA A 299 -12.55 14.76 -1.21
N MET A 300 -11.47 13.99 -1.33
CA MET A 300 -10.43 13.87 -0.30
C MET A 300 -9.73 15.20 -0.02
N MET A 301 -9.47 16.00 -1.06
CA MET A 301 -8.89 17.32 -0.90
C MET A 301 -9.85 18.26 -0.15
N ARG A 302 -11.14 18.24 -0.47
CA ARG A 302 -12.16 19.01 0.27
C ARG A 302 -12.20 18.62 1.75
N ILE A 303 -12.22 17.32 2.05
CA ILE A 303 -12.16 16.80 3.41
C ILE A 303 -10.93 17.34 4.14
N PHE A 304 -9.73 17.16 3.58
CA PHE A 304 -8.49 17.59 4.25
C PHE A 304 -8.39 19.11 4.42
N LEU A 305 -8.86 19.90 3.46
CA LEU A 305 -8.90 21.36 3.59
C LEU A 305 -9.92 21.81 4.65
N ALA A 306 -11.09 21.18 4.71
CA ALA A 306 -12.09 21.42 5.75
C ALA A 306 -11.53 21.06 7.13
N THR A 307 -10.84 19.93 7.25
CA THR A 307 -10.19 19.50 8.49
C THR A 307 -9.07 20.44 8.92
N ILE A 308 -8.21 20.91 8.00
CA ILE A 308 -7.21 21.95 8.31
C ILE A 308 -7.89 23.23 8.83
N LYS A 309 -9.00 23.65 8.21
CA LYS A 309 -9.75 24.82 8.66
C LYS A 309 -10.34 24.61 10.05
N ARG A 310 -10.85 23.41 10.35
CA ARG A 310 -11.38 23.05 11.67
C ARG A 310 -10.30 23.03 12.74
N ILE A 311 -9.15 22.40 12.47
CA ILE A 311 -8.01 22.38 13.40
C ILE A 311 -7.56 23.82 13.71
N ARG A 312 -7.52 24.72 12.71
CA ARG A 312 -7.18 26.13 12.93
C ARG A 312 -8.13 26.88 13.87
N GLN A 313 -9.40 26.50 13.90
CA GLN A 313 -10.39 27.12 14.78
C GLN A 313 -10.27 26.66 16.23
N GLU A 314 -9.62 25.52 16.46
CA GLU A 314 -9.46 24.88 17.77
C GLU A 314 -8.06 25.13 18.37
N ILE A 315 -7.28 26.05 17.76
CA ILE A 315 -5.95 26.42 18.26
C ILE A 315 -6.09 27.22 19.57
N THR A 316 -5.46 26.70 20.62
CA THR A 316 -5.25 27.35 21.91
C THR A 316 -3.74 27.58 22.11
N PRO A 317 -3.34 28.50 23.01
CA PRO A 317 -1.91 28.72 23.31
C PRO A 317 -1.18 27.45 23.76
N GLU A 318 -1.91 26.50 24.36
CA GLU A 318 -1.39 25.24 24.90
C GLU A 318 -1.23 24.16 23.82
N ASN A 319 -2.14 24.08 22.84
CA ASN A 319 -2.13 23.03 21.81
C ASN A 319 -1.50 23.46 20.47
N GLU A 320 -1.04 24.71 20.36
CA GLU A 320 -0.58 25.32 19.11
C GLU A 320 0.53 24.52 18.41
N LEU A 321 1.51 23.99 19.17
CA LEU A 321 2.62 23.20 18.63
C LEU A 321 2.13 21.93 17.94
N VAL A 322 1.17 21.28 18.58
CA VAL A 322 0.60 20.02 18.16
C VAL A 322 -0.38 20.22 17.01
N ALA A 323 -1.17 21.29 17.06
CA ALA A 323 -2.04 21.72 15.96
C ALA A 323 -1.23 22.03 14.70
N ASP A 324 -0.09 22.73 14.81
CA ASP A 324 0.80 23.02 13.69
C ASP A 324 1.45 21.76 13.10
N GLU A 325 1.78 20.77 13.94
CA GLU A 325 2.28 19.47 13.50
C GLU A 325 1.20 18.70 12.72
N LEU A 326 -0.02 18.63 13.27
CA LEU A 326 -1.16 17.96 12.67
C LEU A 326 -1.57 18.63 11.34
N ILE A 327 -1.66 19.96 11.31
CA ILE A 327 -1.87 20.72 10.06
C ILE A 327 -0.75 20.41 9.04
N GLY A 328 0.49 20.24 9.49
CA GLY A 328 1.60 19.82 8.66
C GLY A 328 1.42 18.41 8.06
N GLU A 329 0.86 17.46 8.82
CA GLU A 329 0.49 16.12 8.34
C GLU A 329 -0.56 16.21 7.23
N TYR A 330 -1.67 16.92 7.46
CA TYR A 330 -2.74 17.12 6.48
C TYR A 330 -2.26 17.85 5.22
N LYS A 331 -1.44 18.90 5.35
CA LYS A 331 -0.85 19.61 4.21
C LYS A 331 0.04 18.70 3.34
N ARG A 332 0.75 17.74 3.95
CA ARG A 332 1.54 16.74 3.19
C ARG A 332 0.63 15.78 2.42
N MET A 333 -0.52 15.39 2.99
CA MET A 333 -1.50 14.55 2.30
C MET A 333 -2.12 15.29 1.11
N VAL A 334 -2.51 16.56 1.28
CA VAL A 334 -2.99 17.43 0.18
C VAL A 334 -1.93 17.56 -0.92
N LYS A 335 -0.66 17.82 -0.56
CA LYS A 335 0.43 17.93 -1.54
C LYS A 335 0.65 16.63 -2.32
N ARG A 336 0.44 15.46 -1.70
CA ARG A 336 0.55 14.17 -2.39
C ARG A 336 -0.53 14.03 -3.46
N ILE A 337 -1.78 14.37 -3.11
CA ILE A 337 -2.91 14.37 -4.05
C ILE A 337 -2.66 15.35 -5.20
N GLN A 338 -2.20 16.57 -4.90
CA GLN A 338 -1.89 17.59 -5.90
C GLN A 338 -0.72 17.20 -6.84
N ASN A 339 0.25 16.43 -6.34
CA ASN A 339 1.36 15.96 -7.17
C ASN A 339 0.98 14.78 -8.06
N GLU A 340 -0.08 14.03 -7.71
CA GLU A 340 -0.63 12.94 -8.54
C GLU A 340 -1.64 13.47 -9.58
N ASP A 341 -2.21 14.66 -9.35
CA ASP A 341 -3.14 15.33 -10.25
C ASP A 341 -2.40 16.15 -11.34
N ASN A 342 -2.39 15.62 -12.56
CA ASN A 342 -1.77 16.27 -13.73
C ASN A 342 -2.68 17.33 -14.40
N SER A 343 -3.68 17.87 -13.69
CA SER A 343 -4.51 18.94 -14.20
C SER A 343 -3.67 20.18 -14.60
N PRO A 344 -3.91 20.78 -15.78
CA PRO A 344 -3.23 22.01 -16.23
C PRO A 344 -3.34 23.16 -15.22
N GLU A 345 -4.47 23.27 -14.52
CA GLU A 345 -4.73 24.33 -13.54
C GLU A 345 -3.87 24.16 -12.27
N THR A 346 -3.73 22.91 -11.80
CA THR A 346 -2.87 22.56 -10.67
C THR A 346 -1.40 22.84 -10.97
N GLN A 347 -0.95 22.56 -12.20
CA GLN A 347 0.42 22.86 -12.61
C GLN A 347 0.73 24.37 -12.64
N VAL A 348 -0.22 25.20 -13.11
CA VAL A 348 -0.09 26.66 -13.10
C VAL A 348 0.00 27.18 -11.67
N TYR A 349 -0.87 26.70 -10.78
CA TYR A 349 -0.85 27.04 -9.35
C TYR A 349 0.47 26.65 -8.67
N LEU A 350 0.93 25.41 -8.86
CA LEU A 350 2.17 24.90 -8.26
C LEU A 350 3.40 25.67 -8.74
N LYS A 351 3.44 26.02 -10.03
CA LYS A 351 4.52 26.83 -10.61
C LYS A 351 4.56 28.22 -9.96
N LYS A 352 3.40 28.87 -9.81
CA LYS A 352 3.30 30.20 -9.19
C LYS A 352 3.64 30.17 -7.69
N LEU A 353 3.21 29.12 -6.98
CA LEU A 353 3.57 28.88 -5.58
C LEU A 353 5.09 28.71 -5.39
N ASN A 354 5.75 27.95 -6.27
CA ASN A 354 7.20 27.77 -6.21
C ASN A 354 7.95 29.07 -6.56
N GLU A 355 7.43 29.87 -7.50
CA GLU A 355 7.95 31.21 -7.81
C GLU A 355 7.96 32.11 -6.56
N MET A 356 6.85 32.17 -5.82
CA MET A 356 6.76 32.98 -4.59
C MET A 356 7.65 32.45 -3.46
N LYS A 357 7.76 31.12 -3.30
CA LYS A 357 8.70 30.53 -2.34
C LYS A 357 10.15 30.87 -2.67
N TYR A 358 10.50 30.87 -3.96
CA TYR A 358 11.83 31.23 -4.42
C TYR A 358 12.13 32.71 -4.16
N LYS A 359 11.18 33.61 -4.40
CA LYS A 359 11.32 35.04 -4.04
C LYS A 359 11.60 35.23 -2.54
N GLY A 360 10.81 34.57 -1.68
CA GLY A 360 11.05 34.61 -0.23
C GLY A 360 12.42 34.04 0.16
N LEU A 361 12.84 32.92 -0.45
CA LEU A 361 14.15 32.31 -0.19
C LEU A 361 15.31 33.21 -0.61
N ARG A 362 15.15 33.95 -1.71
CA ARG A 362 16.14 34.92 -2.18
C ARG A 362 16.27 36.10 -1.22
N ALA A 363 15.16 36.63 -0.71
CA ALA A 363 15.18 37.68 0.31
C ALA A 363 15.86 37.22 1.61
N GLU A 364 15.62 35.97 2.04
CA GLU A 364 16.33 35.34 3.17
C GLU A 364 17.85 35.27 2.90
N ALA A 365 18.25 34.84 1.70
CA ALA A 365 19.65 34.73 1.30
C ALA A 365 20.36 36.09 1.18
N ASP A 366 19.67 37.10 0.66
CA ASP A 366 20.21 38.46 0.52
C ASP A 366 20.40 39.13 1.89
N TYR A 367 19.47 38.93 2.84
CA TYR A 367 19.63 39.38 4.23
C TYR A 367 20.85 38.73 4.90
N LEU A 368 21.01 37.42 4.76
CA LEU A 368 22.15 36.70 5.35
C LEU A 368 23.48 37.12 4.72
N ARG A 369 23.49 37.45 3.42
CA ARG A 369 24.67 37.97 2.72
C ARG A 369 25.06 39.36 3.22
N ASP A 370 24.11 40.28 3.35
CA ASP A 370 24.36 41.61 3.91
C ASP A 370 24.91 41.53 5.35
N ALA A 371 24.30 40.68 6.17
CA ALA A 371 24.76 40.45 7.54
C ALA A 371 26.17 39.83 7.59
N ARG A 372 26.58 39.08 6.56
CA ARG A 372 27.94 38.57 6.41
C ARG A 372 28.93 39.66 5.98
N GLU A 373 28.59 40.47 4.99
CA GLU A 373 29.42 41.59 4.51
C GLU A 373 29.68 42.62 5.62
N ASN A 374 28.70 42.84 6.48
CA ASN A 374 28.78 43.73 7.64
C ASN A 374 29.44 43.10 8.89
N ASN A 375 30.10 41.94 8.77
CA ASN A 375 30.75 41.19 9.86
C ASN A 375 29.84 40.86 11.08
N ARG A 376 28.51 40.80 10.88
CA ARG A 376 27.55 40.46 11.95
C ARG A 376 27.38 38.95 12.17
N ILE A 377 27.92 38.12 11.26
CA ILE A 377 27.82 36.65 11.30
C ILE A 377 29.21 36.01 11.21
N ASP A 378 29.47 35.07 12.11
CA ASP A 378 30.65 34.20 12.08
C ASP A 378 30.69 33.37 10.77
N PRO A 379 31.87 33.23 10.11
CA PRO A 379 31.99 32.46 8.87
C PRO A 379 31.39 31.05 8.93
N VAL A 380 31.56 30.35 10.06
CA VAL A 380 31.11 28.97 10.26
C VAL A 380 29.59 28.89 10.40
N VAL A 381 28.99 29.90 11.01
CA VAL A 381 27.53 30.02 11.16
C VAL A 381 26.89 30.31 9.81
N TYR A 382 27.48 31.23 9.05
CA TYR A 382 27.02 31.57 7.70
C TYR A 382 27.03 30.34 6.76
N GLU A 383 28.09 29.53 6.79
CA GLU A 383 28.21 28.32 5.97
C GLU A 383 27.08 27.30 6.25
N LYS A 384 26.65 27.16 7.51
CA LYS A 384 25.52 26.29 7.87
C LYS A 384 24.18 26.83 7.36
N PHE A 385 23.99 28.14 7.39
CA PHE A 385 22.81 28.77 6.81
C PHE A 385 22.80 28.63 5.29
N GLU A 386 23.93 28.85 4.63
CA GLU A 386 24.10 28.67 3.19
C GLU A 386 23.77 27.23 2.76
N ALA A 387 24.29 26.23 3.46
CA ALA A 387 23.96 24.82 3.20
C ALA A 387 22.46 24.49 3.41
N THR A 388 21.79 25.21 4.30
CA THR A 388 20.35 25.02 4.56
C THR A 388 19.50 25.69 3.47
N LEU A 389 19.90 26.87 3.01
CA LEU A 389 19.29 27.58 1.88
C LEU A 389 19.44 26.76 0.59
N ASP A 390 20.64 26.23 0.31
CA ASP A 390 20.92 25.43 -0.88
C ASP A 390 19.99 24.20 -0.97
N ARG A 391 19.76 23.49 0.15
CA ARG A 391 18.84 22.34 0.18
C ARG A 391 17.38 22.75 -0.06
N ARG A 392 16.97 23.93 0.45
CA ARG A 392 15.63 24.47 0.24
C ARG A 392 15.43 24.93 -1.21
N GLU A 393 16.47 25.46 -1.83
CA GLU A 393 16.50 25.84 -3.24
C GLU A 393 16.40 24.60 -4.14
N GLU A 394 17.18 23.54 -3.84
CA GLU A 394 17.14 22.25 -4.55
C GLU A 394 15.74 21.61 -4.49
N ALA A 395 15.09 21.63 -3.33
CA ALA A 395 13.74 21.10 -3.16
C ALA A 395 12.65 21.86 -3.94
N LEU A 396 12.93 23.09 -4.39
CA LEU A 396 12.05 23.91 -5.23
C LEU A 396 12.36 23.76 -6.72
N SER A 397 13.52 23.20 -7.08
CA SER A 397 13.94 23.02 -8.46
C SER A 397 13.42 21.71 -9.07
N ASN A 398 12.36 21.81 -9.88
CA ASN A 398 11.88 20.70 -10.72
C ASN A 398 12.03 21.00 -12.23
N ASP A 399 12.72 22.08 -12.61
CA ASP A 399 12.95 22.48 -14.01
C ASP A 399 14.40 22.18 -14.44
N VAL A 400 14.58 21.42 -15.53
CA VAL A 400 15.87 20.89 -16.01
C VAL A 400 16.87 22.01 -16.34
N ARG A 401 16.40 23.16 -16.83
CA ARG A 401 17.24 24.33 -17.12
C ARG A 401 17.86 24.94 -15.85
N PHE A 402 17.22 24.75 -14.71
CA PHE A 402 17.67 25.25 -13.41
C PHE A 402 18.73 24.35 -12.79
N SER A 403 18.60 23.03 -12.92
CA SER A 403 19.59 22.05 -12.43
C SER A 403 21.00 22.30 -13.00
N VAL A 404 21.09 22.74 -14.26
CA VAL A 404 22.37 23.04 -14.93
C VAL A 404 23.01 24.33 -14.38
N ARG A 405 22.22 25.37 -14.11
CA ARG A 405 22.70 26.62 -13.51
C ARG A 405 23.14 26.44 -12.07
N TYR A 406 22.40 25.66 -11.28
CA TYR A 406 22.77 25.31 -9.91
C TYR A 406 24.09 24.54 -9.85
N PHE A 407 24.29 23.56 -10.72
CA PHE A 407 25.55 22.81 -10.77
C PHE A 407 26.76 23.71 -11.09
N LEU A 408 26.59 24.66 -12.01
CA LEU A 408 27.61 25.68 -12.35
C LEU A 408 27.87 26.67 -11.20
N ALA A 409 26.84 27.12 -10.49
CA ALA A 409 27.00 28.01 -9.34
C ALA A 409 27.68 27.31 -8.15
N LYS A 410 27.34 26.04 -7.92
CA LYS A 410 27.91 25.20 -6.87
C LYS A 410 29.40 24.91 -7.09
N THR A 411 29.81 24.64 -8.33
CA THR A 411 31.24 24.42 -8.65
C THR A 411 32.08 25.69 -8.49
N LEU A 412 31.52 26.86 -8.83
CA LEU A 412 32.17 28.17 -8.61
C LEU A 412 32.30 28.53 -7.12
N ARG A 413 31.30 28.19 -6.29
CA ARG A 413 31.30 28.44 -4.83
C ARG A 413 32.20 27.49 -4.06
N LEU A 414 32.21 26.19 -4.41
CA LEU A 414 33.14 25.21 -3.83
C LEU A 414 34.60 25.57 -4.11
N TRP A 415 34.89 26.17 -5.28
CA TRP A 415 36.21 26.70 -5.60
C TRP A 415 36.63 27.88 -4.70
N HIS A 416 35.68 28.72 -4.26
CA HIS A 416 35.93 29.79 -3.28
C HIS A 416 36.12 29.26 -1.86
N GLN A 417 35.39 28.22 -1.45
CA GLN A 417 35.54 27.56 -0.14
C GLN A 417 36.87 26.81 -0.01
N PHE A 418 37.33 26.14 -1.08
CA PHE A 418 38.61 25.41 -1.08
C PHE A 418 39.82 26.34 -0.83
N ARG A 419 39.68 27.64 -1.15
CA ARG A 419 40.74 28.64 -0.96
C ARG A 419 40.90 29.14 0.47
N ARG A 420 40.02 28.77 1.41
CA ARG A 420 39.86 29.46 2.70
C ARG A 420 39.82 28.55 3.93
N HIS A 421 40.44 27.38 3.88
CA HIS A 421 40.50 26.47 5.02
C HIS A 421 41.77 26.65 5.87
N PHE A 422 41.64 27.30 7.03
CA PHE A 422 42.46 27.03 8.21
C PHE A 422 41.70 27.30 9.54
N LYS A 423 41.61 26.24 10.36
CA LYS A 423 41.51 26.12 11.84
C LYS A 423 40.23 26.46 12.68
N GLN A 424 39.89 25.45 13.52
CA GLN A 424 39.38 25.45 14.93
C GLN A 424 37.91 25.84 15.18
N GLU A 425 37.18 25.44 16.24
CA GLU A 425 37.19 24.38 17.30
C GLU A 425 35.73 24.30 17.84
N PRO A 426 35.22 23.19 18.42
CA PRO A 426 33.77 22.96 18.61
C PRO A 426 33.12 23.57 19.88
N GLU A 427 33.86 24.31 20.73
CA GLU A 427 33.39 24.59 22.10
C GLU A 427 32.52 25.86 22.29
N LYS A 428 32.38 26.76 21.29
CA LYS A 428 31.57 27.99 21.44
C LYS A 428 30.07 27.86 21.11
N LEU A 429 29.54 26.63 20.96
CA LEU A 429 28.24 26.42 20.34
C LEU A 429 27.01 26.78 21.20
N LYS A 430 27.11 26.85 22.54
CA LYS A 430 25.92 27.12 23.39
C LYS A 430 25.53 28.61 23.51
N ALA A 431 26.50 29.52 23.63
CA ALA A 431 26.25 30.97 23.64
C ALA A 431 25.83 31.52 22.26
N THR A 432 26.10 30.75 21.20
CA THR A 432 25.84 31.13 19.80
C THR A 432 24.43 30.71 19.33
N ILE A 433 23.72 29.83 20.05
CA ILE A 433 22.39 29.33 19.62
C ILE A 433 21.34 30.45 19.63
N ASN A 434 21.36 31.34 20.61
CA ASN A 434 20.37 32.40 20.71
C ASN A 434 20.59 33.48 19.64
N THR A 435 21.84 33.86 19.38
CA THR A 435 22.20 34.80 18.30
C THR A 435 21.93 34.21 16.91
N VAL A 436 22.14 32.90 16.72
CA VAL A 436 21.78 32.17 15.49
C VAL A 436 20.26 32.15 15.28
N LYS A 437 19.47 31.92 16.33
CA LYS A 437 18.00 31.94 16.25
C LYS A 437 17.48 33.33 15.90
N GLU A 438 18.00 34.36 16.56
CA GLU A 438 17.62 35.75 16.31
C GLU A 438 17.94 36.16 14.86
N LEU A 439 19.13 35.80 14.38
CA LEU A 439 19.52 36.02 12.99
C LEU A 439 18.59 35.30 12.00
N GLN A 440 18.18 34.07 12.30
CA GLN A 440 17.27 33.29 11.47
C GLN A 440 15.84 33.86 11.46
N ILE A 441 15.37 34.36 12.59
CA ILE A 441 14.09 35.06 12.70
C ILE A 441 14.12 36.32 11.84
N ASN A 442 15.16 37.15 11.96
CA ASN A 442 15.28 38.37 11.16
C ASN A 442 15.37 38.08 9.66
N ALA A 443 16.02 36.98 9.26
CA ALA A 443 16.06 36.55 7.86
C ALA A 443 14.68 36.13 7.34
N PHE A 444 13.86 35.48 8.18
CA PHE A 444 12.47 35.16 7.85
C PHE A 444 11.56 36.40 7.80
N GLU A 445 11.79 37.39 8.67
CA GLU A 445 11.07 38.67 8.63
C GLU A 445 11.41 39.46 7.37
N ALA A 446 12.67 39.46 6.93
CA ALA A 446 13.07 40.06 5.65
C ALA A 446 12.37 39.38 4.45
N ALA A 447 12.20 38.05 4.50
CA ALA A 447 11.45 37.32 3.49
C ALA A 447 9.96 37.68 3.50
N ILE A 448 9.34 37.85 4.68
CA ILE A 448 7.95 38.30 4.80
C ILE A 448 7.80 39.71 4.23
N ALA A 449 8.66 40.66 4.60
CA ALA A 449 8.61 42.04 4.13
C ALA A 449 8.72 42.12 2.59
N SER A 450 9.58 41.31 1.98
CA SER A 450 9.70 41.22 0.52
C SER A 450 8.42 40.67 -0.13
N LEU A 451 7.76 39.70 0.49
CA LEU A 451 6.53 39.11 -0.02
C LEU A 451 5.32 40.05 0.18
N GLU A 452 5.29 40.81 1.27
CA GLU A 452 4.26 41.84 1.52
C GLU A 452 4.34 42.99 0.52
N GLN A 453 5.54 43.41 0.12
CA GLN A 453 5.72 44.40 -0.95
C GLN A 453 5.17 43.90 -2.30
N GLU A 454 5.36 42.62 -2.61
CA GLU A 454 4.81 42.01 -3.82
C GLU A 454 3.28 41.89 -3.75
N GLN A 455 2.72 41.66 -2.56
CA GLN A 455 1.27 41.59 -2.33
C GLN A 455 0.55 42.92 -2.63
N LEU A 456 1.25 44.05 -2.52
CA LEU A 456 0.73 45.39 -2.82
C LEU A 456 0.62 45.70 -4.33
N GLN A 457 1.21 44.87 -5.20
CA GLN A 457 1.10 44.97 -6.66
C GLN A 457 0.49 43.71 -7.28
N PRO A 458 -0.77 43.37 -6.96
CA PRO A 458 -1.37 42.12 -7.43
C PRO A 458 -1.69 42.17 -8.92
N GLN A 459 -1.28 41.14 -9.67
CA GLN A 459 -1.76 40.90 -11.03
C GLN A 459 -3.11 40.18 -11.04
N ASN A 460 -3.40 39.32 -10.05
CA ASN A 460 -4.66 38.57 -9.89
C ASN A 460 -4.98 38.23 -8.42
N GLN A 461 -6.26 37.93 -8.11
CA GLN A 461 -6.70 37.53 -6.76
C GLN A 461 -6.08 36.20 -6.29
N ALA A 462 -5.83 35.27 -7.21
CA ALA A 462 -5.14 34.01 -6.93
C ALA A 462 -3.68 34.23 -6.47
N ASP A 463 -3.01 35.28 -6.95
CA ASP A 463 -1.63 35.59 -6.52
C ASP A 463 -1.61 36.07 -5.06
N VAL A 464 -2.64 36.81 -4.62
CA VAL A 464 -2.78 37.27 -3.23
C VAL A 464 -2.90 36.09 -2.27
N GLU A 465 -3.70 35.07 -2.62
CA GLU A 465 -3.84 33.85 -1.81
C GLU A 465 -2.54 33.04 -1.75
N ILE A 466 -1.82 32.93 -2.87
CA ILE A 466 -0.54 32.23 -2.95
C ILE A 466 0.52 32.93 -2.08
N ILE A 467 0.61 34.26 -2.17
CA ILE A 467 1.56 35.06 -1.38
C ILE A 467 1.24 34.92 0.12
N ALA A 468 -0.04 35.05 0.50
CA ALA A 468 -0.49 34.86 1.88
C ALA A 468 -0.14 33.46 2.42
N ALA A 469 -0.27 32.42 1.59
CA ALA A 469 0.10 31.06 1.96
C ALA A 469 1.61 30.89 2.22
N VAL A 470 2.47 31.59 1.46
CA VAL A 470 3.93 31.58 1.67
C VAL A 470 4.31 32.38 2.91
N ILE A 471 3.71 33.55 3.14
CA ILE A 471 3.91 34.37 4.36
C ILE A 471 3.53 33.58 5.61
N LEU A 472 2.37 32.91 5.61
CA LEU A 472 1.95 32.03 6.71
C LEU A 472 2.96 30.90 6.97
N GLY A 473 3.65 30.43 5.93
CA GLY A 473 4.75 29.47 6.05
C GLY A 473 5.94 30.02 6.83
N TYR A 474 6.39 31.24 6.50
CA TYR A 474 7.47 31.93 7.21
C TYR A 474 7.09 32.26 8.66
N GLN A 475 5.87 32.76 8.90
CA GLN A 475 5.36 33.02 10.26
C GLN A 475 5.35 31.74 11.13
N GLY A 476 4.97 30.60 10.55
CA GLY A 476 5.04 29.31 11.24
C GLY A 476 6.48 28.88 11.58
N MET A 477 7.45 29.17 10.70
CA MET A 477 8.87 28.89 10.98
C MET A 477 9.42 29.80 12.09
N ILE A 478 9.03 31.07 12.12
CA ILE A 478 9.38 32.01 13.21
C ILE A 478 8.80 31.53 14.54
N ARG A 479 7.51 31.17 14.59
CA ARG A 479 6.87 30.66 15.82
C ARG A 479 7.59 29.41 16.38
N ARG A 480 8.05 28.52 15.51
CA ARG A 480 8.82 27.32 15.89
C ARG A 480 10.21 27.64 16.44
N LEU A 481 10.86 28.70 15.96
CA LEU A 481 12.16 29.15 16.47
C LEU A 481 12.03 29.91 17.79
N ALA A 482 10.92 30.64 17.97
CA ALA A 482 10.68 31.49 19.12
C ALA A 482 10.29 30.73 20.41
N ARG A 483 9.66 29.55 20.32
CA ARG A 483 9.25 28.78 21.52
C ARG A 483 10.28 27.72 21.94
N GLN A 484 10.67 27.77 23.22
CA GLN A 484 11.55 26.81 23.88
C GLN A 484 10.92 25.41 23.78
N ARG A 485 11.70 24.41 23.35
CA ARG A 485 11.27 23.02 23.19
C ARG A 485 10.73 22.53 24.54
N SER A 486 9.40 22.44 24.69
CA SER A 486 8.71 22.11 25.94
C SER A 486 9.22 20.80 26.51
N GLU A 487 9.46 20.79 27.83
CA GLU A 487 9.96 19.64 28.59
C GLU A 487 8.90 18.53 28.78
N ASN A 488 7.66 18.71 28.28
CA ASN A 488 6.54 17.79 28.52
C ASN A 488 6.00 17.12 27.24
N ARG A 489 6.74 16.13 26.75
CA ARG A 489 6.34 15.29 25.60
C ARG A 489 5.03 14.53 25.80
N GLU A 490 4.70 14.12 27.02
CA GLU A 490 3.49 13.33 27.30
C GLU A 490 2.21 14.17 27.23
N ALA A 491 2.26 15.43 27.68
CA ALA A 491 1.13 16.36 27.57
C ALA A 491 0.85 16.73 26.10
N ASP A 492 1.92 16.93 25.31
CA ASP A 492 1.81 17.22 23.88
C ASP A 492 1.17 16.06 23.10
N GLU A 493 1.43 14.81 23.46
CA GLU A 493 0.80 13.63 22.83
C GLU A 493 -0.70 13.53 23.16
N VAL A 494 -1.12 13.86 24.40
CA VAL A 494 -2.54 13.88 24.79
C VAL A 494 -3.29 14.96 24.00
N LEU A 495 -2.73 16.17 23.92
CA LEU A 495 -3.30 17.27 23.13
C LEU A 495 -3.37 16.91 21.63
N LYS A 496 -2.43 16.08 21.15
CA LYS A 496 -2.42 15.60 19.75
C LYS A 496 -3.56 14.66 19.47
N GLU A 497 -3.82 13.76 20.40
CA GLU A 497 -4.90 12.81 20.27
C GLU A 497 -6.27 13.49 20.37
N GLU A 498 -6.43 14.48 21.24
CA GLU A 498 -7.67 15.29 21.29
C GLU A 498 -7.94 16.04 19.99
N LEU A 499 -6.91 16.69 19.42
CA LEU A 499 -7.03 17.38 18.14
C LEU A 499 -7.29 16.40 16.98
N ARG A 500 -6.76 15.17 17.04
CA ARG A 500 -7.05 14.11 16.06
C ARG A 500 -8.49 13.65 16.12
N ILE A 501 -9.07 13.47 17.31
CA ILE A 501 -10.49 13.11 17.46
C ILE A 501 -11.36 14.20 16.81
N LYS A 502 -11.08 15.47 17.10
CA LYS A 502 -11.79 16.60 16.47
C LYS A 502 -11.59 16.66 14.95
N ALA A 503 -10.40 16.30 14.47
CA ALA A 503 -10.11 16.21 13.04
C ALA A 503 -10.94 15.09 12.38
N MET A 504 -11.02 13.90 12.99
CA MET A 504 -11.82 12.78 12.50
C MET A 504 -13.32 13.10 12.47
N ASP A 505 -13.83 13.83 13.47
CA ASP A 505 -15.22 14.29 13.47
C ASP A 505 -15.48 15.28 12.31
N SER A 506 -14.53 16.17 12.02
CA SER A 506 -14.61 17.06 10.86
C SER A 506 -14.63 16.30 9.54
N GLU A 507 -13.82 15.25 9.42
CA GLU A 507 -13.81 14.39 8.23
C GLU A 507 -15.16 13.69 8.04
N ARG A 508 -15.71 13.12 9.11
CA ARG A 508 -17.03 12.46 9.09
C ARG A 508 -18.15 13.41 8.69
N GLN A 509 -18.16 14.62 9.25
CA GLN A 509 -19.16 15.64 8.90
C GLN A 509 -19.10 16.03 7.44
N GLU A 510 -17.89 16.19 6.89
CA GLU A 510 -17.73 16.57 5.49
C GLU A 510 -18.10 15.41 4.54
N ILE A 511 -17.77 14.17 4.90
CA ILE A 511 -18.24 12.97 4.19
C ILE A 511 -19.78 12.91 4.18
N GLN A 512 -20.42 13.18 5.31
CA GLN A 512 -21.87 13.16 5.41
C GLN A 512 -22.52 14.29 4.60
N ARG A 513 -21.98 15.51 4.62
CA ARG A 513 -22.45 16.61 3.76
C ARG A 513 -22.38 16.27 2.28
N MET A 514 -21.31 15.62 1.85
CA MET A 514 -21.16 15.18 0.45
C MET A 514 -22.11 14.04 0.07
N TYR A 515 -22.64 13.30 1.04
CA TYR A 515 -23.66 12.27 0.82
C TYR A 515 -25.08 12.86 0.75
N GLU A 516 -25.31 13.96 1.47
CA GLU A 516 -26.60 14.65 1.53
C GLU A 516 -26.79 15.69 0.40
N SER A 517 -25.70 16.13 -0.25
CA SER A 517 -25.70 17.03 -1.43
C SER A 517 -25.80 16.26 -2.74
#